data_AF-A0A1V4TR32-F1
#
_entry.id   AF-A0A1V4TR32-F1
#
_cell.length_a   1.000
_cell.length_b   1.000
_cell.length_c   1.000
_cell.angle_alpha   90.00
_cell.angle_beta   90.00
_cell.angle_gamma   90.00
#
_symmetry.space_group_name_H-M   'P 1'
#
loop_
_entity.id
_entity.type
_entity.pdbx_description
1 polymer ?
#
loop_
_entity_poly.entity_id
_entity_poly.type
_entity_poly.pdbx_seq_one_letter_code
_entity_poly.pdbx_strand_id
1 'polypeptide(L)'
;MDFSQAEQERQHMAGQLARREISQDAYIAALNAIRVTDSSGRWWQPDPAGPGWLFWDGKTWIPGTPPAAGTRPSAQELMSMDEFKKISKEVPLAQRPQKWWDLLSILGGVVAAAVWFLYGGLREGFDILSAVLMVAMPVILVIMRPTFDEVLLPVQPTRKQFPRLMLVVIGILSPFLTAWILYNIFHISQYPLMQANIVVGTLVSYAIVRDPAPKAGGPARPPSVPAAGICIMICLLVFSSFIAPVVADDCTRDPLNAQDCLRTPGFAEIMAGIAAAILAGLVNGPTILQTLLQNAASGASPAAQAVINQTILTADLQNLITKLAAEGKYVSNATLSQKAWYNFPVKAQLSDWLTSSERLHCEEAAKYGEQLLKNLQSQFGKNVKMGQIFIERNPLMNHTANVVQFPNGEKYVVDVWRSLIDGKPAIYKHADWIKVWNAELGGTPSVNELMF
;
A
#
# COMPACT_ATOMS: atom_id res chain seq x y z
N MET A 1 1.91 6.33 25.10
CA MET A 1 1.14 7.34 25.85
C MET A 1 -0.32 7.00 25.70
N ASP A 2 -1.06 6.91 26.80
CA ASP A 2 -2.52 6.73 26.78
C ASP A 2 -3.26 8.06 26.98
N PHE A 3 -4.59 8.05 26.88
CA PHE A 3 -5.43 9.25 27.02
C PHE A 3 -5.27 9.93 28.38
N SER A 4 -5.07 9.17 29.46
CA SER A 4 -4.92 9.74 30.80
C SER A 4 -3.55 10.42 30.96
N GLN A 5 -2.49 9.82 30.42
CA GLN A 5 -1.14 10.41 30.44
C GLN A 5 -1.08 11.68 29.59
N ALA A 6 -1.64 11.63 28.38
CA ALA A 6 -1.71 12.80 27.50
C ALA A 6 -2.56 13.93 28.10
N GLU A 7 -3.62 13.60 28.84
CA GLU A 7 -4.41 14.59 29.59
C GLU A 7 -3.62 15.19 30.78
N GLN A 8 -2.83 14.39 31.50
CA GLN A 8 -1.93 14.89 32.54
C GLN A 8 -0.85 15.82 31.98
N GLU A 9 -0.24 15.46 30.84
CA GLU A 9 0.74 16.32 30.17
C GLU A 9 0.10 17.63 29.68
N ARG A 10 -1.11 17.57 29.12
CA ARG A 10 -1.89 18.77 28.76
C ARG A 10 -2.10 19.69 29.96
N GLN A 11 -2.53 19.14 31.10
CA GLN A 11 -2.74 19.91 32.33
C GLN A 11 -1.44 20.52 32.86
N HIS A 12 -0.33 19.78 32.80
CA HIS A 12 0.98 20.28 33.20
C HIS A 12 1.40 21.49 32.36
N MET A 13 1.31 21.37 31.03
CA MET A 13 1.67 22.45 30.11
C MET A 13 0.71 23.64 30.19
N ALA A 14 -0.58 23.40 30.44
CA ALA A 14 -1.55 24.48 30.68
C ALA A 14 -1.17 25.28 31.94
N GLY A 15 -0.65 24.61 32.97
CA GLY A 15 -0.09 25.25 34.15
C GLY A 15 1.15 26.11 33.85
N GLN A 16 2.06 25.63 33.00
CA GLN A 16 3.24 26.40 32.56
C GLN A 16 2.83 27.65 31.76
N LEU A 17 1.86 27.50 30.86
CA LEU A 17 1.30 28.62 30.09
C LEU A 17 0.66 29.67 31.00
N ALA A 18 -0.12 29.24 31.99
CA ALA A 18 -0.74 30.14 32.97
C ALA A 18 0.29 30.93 33.79
N ARG A 19 1.45 30.31 34.09
CA ARG A 19 2.60 30.96 34.75
C ARG A 19 3.48 31.77 33.80
N ARG A 20 3.18 31.81 32.50
CA ARG A 20 3.98 32.44 31.43
C ARG A 20 5.40 31.88 31.30
N GLU A 21 5.60 30.62 31.70
CA GLU A 21 6.88 29.90 31.53
C GLU A 21 7.09 29.46 30.07
N ILE A 22 6.00 29.26 29.33
CA ILE A 22 5.99 28.95 27.91
C ILE A 22 5.08 29.92 27.16
N SER A 23 5.39 30.18 25.88
CA SER A 23 4.54 30.98 25.01
C SER A 23 3.31 30.18 24.53
N GLN A 24 2.29 30.88 24.04
CA GLN A 24 1.12 30.25 23.42
C GLN A 24 1.52 29.32 22.26
N ASP A 25 2.45 29.77 21.41
CA ASP A 25 2.93 28.97 20.28
C ASP A 25 3.68 27.71 20.73
N ALA A 26 4.47 27.81 21.81
CA ALA A 26 5.16 26.65 22.39
C ALA A 26 4.17 25.65 22.99
N TYR A 27 3.10 26.13 23.64
CA TYR A 27 2.01 25.29 24.15
C TYR A 27 1.30 24.54 23.01
N ILE A 28 0.94 25.24 21.92
CA ILE A 28 0.28 24.64 20.75
C ILE A 28 1.21 23.61 20.09
N ALA A 29 2.48 23.92 19.90
CA ALA A 29 3.46 23.00 19.32
C ALA A 29 3.63 21.73 20.18
N ALA A 30 3.68 21.89 21.51
CA ALA A 30 3.82 20.76 22.42
C ALA A 30 2.55 19.89 22.46
N LEU A 31 1.34 20.48 22.44
CA LEU A 31 0.10 19.71 22.33
C LEU A 31 -0.01 18.94 21.00
N ASN A 32 0.43 19.54 19.88
CA ASN A 32 0.46 18.85 18.58
C ASN A 32 1.46 17.67 18.54
N ALA A 33 2.43 17.64 19.45
CA ALA A 33 3.34 16.52 19.64
C ALA A 33 2.73 15.40 20.49
N ILE A 34 1.74 15.70 21.33
CA ILE A 34 1.00 14.69 22.10
C ILE A 34 0.03 13.97 21.18
N ARG A 35 0.37 12.73 20.83
CA ARG A 35 -0.49 11.87 20.02
C ARG A 35 -0.73 10.55 20.72
N VAL A 36 -2.01 10.19 20.82
CA VAL A 36 -2.48 8.92 21.37
C VAL A 36 -3.19 8.17 20.25
N THR A 37 -3.00 6.87 20.16
CA THR A 37 -3.77 6.02 19.24
C THR A 37 -4.77 5.22 20.05
N ASP A 38 -6.04 5.23 19.65
CA ASP A 38 -7.03 4.36 20.30
C ASP A 38 -6.92 2.90 19.82
N SER A 39 -7.74 2.03 20.40
CA SER A 39 -7.79 0.61 20.04
C SER A 39 -8.25 0.34 18.60
N SER A 40 -8.85 1.33 17.92
CA SER A 40 -9.22 1.25 16.51
C SER A 40 -8.11 1.70 15.56
N GLY A 41 -6.97 2.15 16.09
CA GLY A 41 -5.86 2.69 15.30
C GLY A 41 -6.05 4.16 14.91
N ARG A 42 -7.09 4.84 15.44
CA ARG A 42 -7.35 6.24 15.17
C ARG A 42 -6.42 7.09 16.02
N TRP A 43 -5.83 8.11 15.40
CA TRP A 43 -4.99 9.07 16.09
C TRP A 43 -5.84 10.13 16.78
N TRP A 44 -5.43 10.48 17.99
CA TRP A 44 -6.05 11.47 18.84
C TRP A 44 -4.97 12.42 19.37
N GLN A 45 -5.34 13.68 19.55
CA GLN A 45 -4.53 14.66 20.26
C GLN A 45 -5.45 15.56 21.11
N PRO A 46 -4.93 16.19 22.16
CA PRO A 46 -5.69 17.22 22.85
C PRO A 46 -5.99 18.41 21.92
N ASP A 47 -7.13 19.06 22.14
CA ASP A 47 -7.48 20.28 21.42
C ASP A 47 -6.61 21.47 21.92
N PRO A 48 -5.78 22.09 21.04
CA PRO A 48 -5.00 23.26 21.44
C PRO A 48 -5.86 24.51 21.71
N ALA A 49 -7.09 24.56 21.22
CA ALA A 49 -8.01 25.69 21.39
C ALA A 49 -8.83 25.63 22.70
N GLY A 50 -8.87 24.48 23.39
CA GLY A 50 -9.73 24.36 24.56
C GLY A 50 -9.70 22.99 25.25
N PRO A 51 -10.64 22.75 26.19
CA PRO A 51 -10.83 21.43 26.77
C PRO A 51 -11.47 20.50 25.72
N GLY A 52 -10.82 19.38 25.43
CA GLY A 52 -11.36 18.42 24.48
C GLY A 52 -10.27 17.63 23.77
N TRP A 53 -10.72 16.80 22.85
CA TRP A 53 -9.87 15.97 22.03
C TRP A 53 -10.23 16.15 20.57
N LEU A 54 -9.22 16.05 19.73
CA LEU A 54 -9.37 15.96 18.29
C LEU A 54 -8.94 14.57 17.86
N PHE A 55 -9.64 13.98 16.90
CA PHE A 55 -9.19 12.78 16.22
C PHE A 55 -8.89 13.05 14.75
N TRP A 56 -7.95 12.29 14.19
CA TRP A 56 -7.60 12.39 12.78
C TRP A 56 -8.57 11.54 11.95
N ASP A 57 -9.31 12.18 11.06
CA ASP A 57 -10.23 11.50 10.13
C ASP A 57 -9.55 11.04 8.83
N GLY A 58 -8.25 11.31 8.67
CA GLY A 58 -7.49 11.08 7.44
C GLY A 58 -7.14 12.37 6.69
N LYS A 59 -7.85 13.47 6.94
CA LYS A 59 -7.69 14.77 6.26
C LYS A 59 -7.50 15.93 7.22
N THR A 60 -8.24 15.93 8.31
CA THR A 60 -8.32 17.01 9.29
C THR A 60 -8.46 16.48 10.71
N TRP A 61 -8.11 17.32 11.68
CA TRP A 61 -8.36 17.06 13.09
C TRP A 61 -9.78 17.52 13.42
N ILE A 62 -10.65 16.58 13.81
CA ILE A 62 -12.06 16.84 14.11
C ILE A 62 -12.30 16.65 15.61
N PRO A 63 -13.04 17.56 16.28
CA PRO A 63 -13.46 17.35 17.66
C PRO A 63 -14.16 16.01 17.88
N GLY A 64 -13.80 15.31 18.95
CA GLY A 64 -14.44 14.06 19.33
C GLY A 64 -14.20 13.71 20.79
N THR A 65 -14.95 12.72 21.28
CA THR A 65 -14.78 12.19 22.64
C THR A 65 -13.95 10.91 22.56
N PRO A 66 -12.80 10.84 23.24
CA PRO A 66 -11.99 9.63 23.24
C PRO A 66 -12.78 8.47 23.87
N PRO A 67 -12.54 7.23 23.44
CA PRO A 67 -13.25 6.08 24.00
C PRO A 67 -12.98 5.99 25.51
N ALA A 68 -14.04 5.76 26.29
CA ALA A 68 -13.93 5.66 27.74
C ALA A 68 -12.88 4.61 28.12
N ALA A 69 -11.97 4.97 29.02
CA ALA A 69 -10.95 4.09 29.56
C ALA A 69 -11.63 2.90 30.25
N GLY A 70 -11.75 1.77 29.55
CA GLY A 70 -12.40 0.56 30.07
C GLY A 70 -13.41 -0.09 29.14
N THR A 71 -13.80 0.52 28.02
CA THR A 71 -14.53 -0.21 26.98
C THR A 71 -13.54 -1.17 26.33
N ARG A 72 -13.44 -2.39 26.90
CA ARG A 72 -12.77 -3.50 26.23
C ARG A 72 -13.36 -3.54 24.82
N PRO A 73 -12.53 -3.52 23.76
CA PRO A 73 -13.05 -3.71 22.43
C PRO A 73 -13.86 -4.99 22.46
N SER A 74 -15.16 -4.89 22.20
CA SER A 74 -15.96 -6.05 21.84
C SER A 74 -15.16 -6.79 20.78
N ALA A 75 -14.97 -8.09 20.98
CA ALA A 75 -14.13 -8.97 20.15
C ALA A 75 -14.06 -8.43 18.72
N GLN A 76 -12.88 -7.92 18.34
CA GLN A 76 -12.65 -7.00 17.23
C GLN A 76 -13.65 -7.22 16.11
N GLU A 77 -14.68 -6.36 16.07
CA GLU A 77 -15.66 -6.43 15.00
C GLU A 77 -14.92 -6.22 13.69
N LEU A 78 -14.82 -7.32 12.91
CA LEU A 78 -14.25 -7.32 11.58
C LEU A 78 -14.98 -6.28 10.76
N MET A 79 -14.25 -5.60 9.89
CA MET A 79 -14.82 -4.64 8.95
C MET A 79 -15.92 -5.33 8.12
N SER A 80 -17.03 -4.64 7.87
CA SER A 80 -18.07 -5.17 6.99
C SER A 80 -17.57 -5.22 5.53
N MET A 81 -18.14 -6.12 4.71
CA MET A 81 -17.76 -6.22 3.29
C MET A 81 -18.03 -4.92 2.52
N ASP A 82 -19.07 -4.18 2.88
CA ASP A 82 -19.41 -2.91 2.22
C ASP A 82 -18.42 -1.80 2.58
N GLU A 83 -18.05 -1.70 3.86
CA GLU A 83 -17.01 -0.78 4.32
C GLU A 83 -15.65 -1.12 3.67
N PHE A 84 -15.32 -2.41 3.58
CA PHE A 84 -14.11 -2.87 2.91
C PHE A 84 -14.07 -2.46 1.44
N LYS A 85 -15.17 -2.68 0.69
CA LYS A 85 -15.28 -2.27 -0.72
C LYS A 85 -15.18 -0.76 -0.88
N LYS A 86 -15.82 0.00 0.02
CA LYS A 86 -15.78 1.46 0.02
C LYS A 86 -14.35 1.97 0.23
N ILE A 87 -13.68 1.53 1.30
CA ILE A 87 -12.29 1.91 1.61
C ILE A 87 -11.33 1.46 0.50
N SER A 88 -11.57 0.30 -0.12
CA SER A 88 -10.77 -0.19 -1.26
C SER A 88 -10.81 0.74 -2.48
N LYS A 89 -11.89 1.50 -2.66
CA LYS A 89 -12.06 2.45 -3.77
C LYS A 89 -11.62 3.86 -3.40
N GLU A 90 -11.94 4.31 -2.19
CA GLU A 90 -11.81 5.71 -1.79
C GLU A 90 -10.47 6.04 -1.13
N VAL A 91 -9.81 5.07 -0.49
CA VAL A 91 -8.62 5.32 0.32
C VAL A 91 -7.37 4.76 -0.37
N PRO A 92 -6.33 5.59 -0.61
CA PRO A 92 -5.05 5.13 -1.14
C PRO A 92 -4.47 4.00 -0.28
N LEU A 93 -3.83 3.01 -0.91
CA LEU A 93 -3.38 1.78 -0.25
C LEU A 93 -2.50 2.06 1.00
N ALA A 94 -1.66 3.10 0.96
CA ALA A 94 -0.79 3.51 2.06
C ALA A 94 -1.52 4.04 3.31
N GLN A 95 -2.76 4.50 3.14
CA GLN A 95 -3.57 5.13 4.20
C GLN A 95 -4.69 4.21 4.72
N ARG A 96 -4.78 2.98 4.22
CA ARG A 96 -5.86 2.06 4.62
C ARG A 96 -5.70 1.64 6.08
N PRO A 97 -6.80 1.59 6.85
CA PRO A 97 -6.77 1.25 8.26
C PRO A 97 -6.38 -0.22 8.46
N GLN A 98 -5.86 -0.55 9.64
CA GLN A 98 -5.43 -1.92 9.96
C GLN A 98 -6.55 -2.95 9.79
N LYS A 99 -7.79 -2.64 10.17
CA LYS A 99 -8.95 -3.53 9.99
C LYS A 99 -9.19 -3.93 8.53
N TRP A 100 -8.85 -3.06 7.59
CA TRP A 100 -8.95 -3.35 6.16
C TRP A 100 -7.94 -4.43 5.75
N TRP A 101 -6.69 -4.31 6.23
CA TRP A 101 -5.64 -5.31 6.02
C TRP A 101 -5.96 -6.64 6.70
N ASP A 102 -6.58 -6.60 7.88
CA ASP A 102 -7.01 -7.79 8.61
C ASP A 102 -8.01 -8.59 7.77
N LEU A 103 -9.06 -7.93 7.25
CA LEU A 103 -10.04 -8.57 6.38
C LEU A 103 -9.42 -9.01 5.04
N LEU A 104 -8.54 -8.21 4.44
CA LEU A 104 -7.82 -8.59 3.22
C LEU A 104 -7.04 -9.89 3.44
N SER A 105 -6.35 -10.04 4.57
CA SER A 105 -5.56 -11.22 4.87
C SER A 105 -6.41 -12.48 5.03
N ILE A 106 -7.60 -12.35 5.64
CA ILE A 106 -8.56 -13.45 5.78
C ILE A 106 -9.13 -13.83 4.40
N LEU A 107 -9.57 -12.85 3.61
CA LEU A 107 -10.08 -13.08 2.25
C LEU A 107 -9.01 -13.73 1.36
N GLY A 108 -7.77 -13.23 1.43
CA GLY A 108 -6.64 -13.80 0.72
C GLY A 108 -6.34 -15.24 1.15
N GLY A 109 -6.46 -15.54 2.45
CA GLY A 109 -6.37 -16.90 2.98
C GLY A 109 -7.45 -17.83 2.41
N VAL A 110 -8.70 -17.37 2.29
CA VAL A 110 -9.82 -18.13 1.67
C VAL A 110 -9.56 -18.40 0.18
N VAL A 111 -9.10 -17.39 -0.56
CA VAL A 111 -8.75 -17.56 -1.99
C VAL A 111 -7.59 -18.54 -2.14
N ALA A 112 -6.53 -18.40 -1.33
CA ALA A 112 -5.39 -19.31 -1.34
C ALA A 112 -5.81 -20.75 -1.00
N ALA A 113 -6.67 -20.93 0.00
CA ALA A 113 -7.23 -22.22 0.37
C ALA A 113 -8.03 -22.85 -0.77
N ALA A 114 -8.87 -22.09 -1.48
CA ALA A 114 -9.63 -22.58 -2.62
C ALA A 114 -8.71 -23.00 -3.78
N VAL A 115 -7.70 -22.19 -4.10
CA VAL A 115 -6.70 -22.52 -5.13
C VAL A 115 -5.90 -23.77 -4.75
N TRP A 116 -5.44 -23.86 -3.50
CA TRP A 116 -4.71 -25.02 -3.00
C TRP A 116 -5.58 -26.28 -3.00
N PHE A 117 -6.83 -26.17 -2.57
CA PHE A 117 -7.78 -27.28 -2.55
C PHE A 117 -8.05 -27.82 -3.95
N LEU A 118 -8.21 -26.93 -4.94
CA LEU A 118 -8.34 -27.31 -6.35
C LEU A 118 -7.06 -27.98 -6.87
N TYR A 119 -5.89 -27.38 -6.59
CA TYR A 119 -4.61 -27.89 -7.06
C TYR A 119 -4.27 -29.27 -6.46
N GLY A 120 -4.36 -29.43 -5.15
CA GLY A 120 -4.12 -30.71 -4.46
C GLY A 120 -5.13 -31.80 -4.88
N GLY A 121 -6.37 -31.41 -5.17
CA GLY A 121 -7.43 -32.33 -5.56
C GLY A 121 -7.33 -32.92 -6.98
N LEU A 122 -6.42 -32.44 -7.83
CA LEU A 122 -6.34 -32.87 -9.24
C LEU A 122 -5.91 -34.35 -9.41
N ARG A 123 -5.13 -34.92 -8.48
CA ARG A 123 -4.53 -36.25 -8.66
C ARG A 123 -4.59 -37.16 -7.44
N GLU A 124 -4.14 -36.70 -6.27
CA GLU A 124 -3.83 -37.59 -5.13
C GLU A 124 -4.75 -37.42 -3.91
N GLY A 125 -5.77 -36.58 -4.03
CA GLY A 125 -6.76 -36.34 -2.98
C GLY A 125 -6.60 -34.98 -2.30
N PHE A 126 -7.60 -34.60 -1.52
CA PHE A 126 -7.70 -33.24 -0.99
C PHE A 126 -6.85 -33.05 0.27
N ASP A 127 -5.88 -32.13 0.23
CA ASP A 127 -5.17 -31.63 1.42
C ASP A 127 -6.02 -30.58 2.15
N ILE A 128 -7.05 -31.07 2.83
CA ILE A 128 -8.01 -30.27 3.59
C ILE A 128 -7.31 -29.49 4.70
N LEU A 129 -6.30 -30.10 5.34
CA LEU A 129 -5.65 -29.48 6.49
C LEU A 129 -4.87 -28.22 6.09
N SER A 130 -4.09 -28.24 5.01
CA SER A 130 -3.43 -27.01 4.55
C SER A 130 -4.42 -25.94 4.14
N ALA A 131 -5.51 -26.30 3.44
CA ALA A 131 -6.56 -25.35 3.09
C ALA A 131 -7.20 -24.71 4.33
N VAL A 132 -7.47 -25.49 5.38
CA VAL A 132 -7.95 -24.98 6.67
C VAL A 132 -6.91 -24.07 7.33
N LEU A 133 -5.63 -24.44 7.32
CA LEU A 133 -4.56 -23.61 7.89
C LEU A 133 -4.38 -22.28 7.16
N MET A 134 -4.52 -22.25 5.83
CA MET A 134 -4.46 -21.01 5.03
C MET A 134 -5.54 -20.00 5.44
N VAL A 135 -6.70 -20.46 5.91
CA VAL A 135 -7.78 -19.61 6.45
C VAL A 135 -7.57 -19.32 7.94
N ALA A 136 -7.23 -20.34 8.73
CA ALA A 136 -7.12 -20.24 10.17
C ALA A 136 -5.97 -19.34 10.61
N MET A 137 -4.81 -19.38 9.94
CA MET A 137 -3.63 -18.61 10.33
C MET A 137 -3.85 -17.10 10.33
N PRO A 138 -4.38 -16.47 9.26
CA PRO A 138 -4.73 -15.05 9.29
C PRO A 138 -5.74 -14.71 10.40
N VAL A 139 -6.78 -15.53 10.59
CA VAL A 139 -7.80 -15.31 11.62
C VAL A 139 -7.19 -15.32 13.02
N ILE A 140 -6.38 -16.34 13.32
CA ILE A 140 -5.68 -16.48 14.61
C ILE A 140 -4.76 -15.28 14.84
N LEU A 141 -3.99 -14.87 13.83
CA LEU A 141 -3.06 -13.73 13.94
C LEU A 141 -3.77 -12.40 14.15
N VAL A 142 -4.97 -12.23 13.59
CA VAL A 142 -5.80 -11.03 13.82
C VAL A 142 -6.35 -11.03 15.25
N ILE A 143 -6.97 -12.13 15.69
CA ILE A 143 -7.61 -12.25 17.02
C ILE A 143 -6.57 -12.17 18.13
N MET A 144 -5.45 -12.86 17.96
CA MET A 144 -4.39 -12.97 18.98
C MET A 144 -3.32 -11.88 18.85
N ARG A 145 -3.48 -10.92 17.94
CA ARG A 145 -2.51 -9.81 17.75
C ARG A 145 -2.08 -9.14 19.05
N PRO A 146 -2.97 -8.76 19.99
CA PRO A 146 -2.54 -8.12 21.23
C PRO A 146 -1.63 -9.02 22.08
N THR A 147 -1.90 -10.33 22.08
CA THR A 147 -1.08 -11.32 22.80
C THR A 147 0.28 -11.48 22.14
N PHE A 148 0.33 -11.55 20.80
CA PHE A 148 1.60 -11.61 20.08
C PHE A 148 2.41 -10.33 20.28
N ASP A 149 1.77 -9.16 20.26
CA ASP A 149 2.45 -7.89 20.50
C ASP A 149 3.13 -7.90 21.89
N GLU A 150 2.46 -8.39 22.93
CA GLU A 150 3.05 -8.55 24.27
C GLU A 150 4.23 -9.50 24.30
N VAL A 151 4.15 -10.64 23.60
CA VAL A 151 5.24 -11.62 23.52
C VAL A 151 6.45 -11.05 22.75
N LEU A 152 6.21 -10.20 21.76
CA LEU A 152 7.26 -9.60 20.93
C LEU A 152 7.88 -8.34 21.55
N LEU A 153 7.25 -7.72 22.55
CA LEU A 153 7.76 -6.51 23.22
C LEU A 153 9.20 -6.66 23.75
N PRO A 154 9.59 -7.75 24.46
CA PRO A 154 10.95 -7.91 24.98
C PRO A 154 12.03 -7.97 23.89
N VAL A 155 11.68 -8.42 22.69
CA VAL A 155 12.62 -8.56 21.54
C VAL A 155 12.79 -7.24 20.79
N GLN A 156 11.92 -6.25 21.07
CA GLN A 156 11.91 -4.95 20.40
C GLN A 156 13.25 -4.18 20.43
N PRO A 157 13.98 -4.11 21.55
CA PRO A 157 15.22 -3.34 21.61
C PRO A 157 16.25 -3.85 20.60
N THR A 158 16.36 -5.17 20.46
CA THR A 158 17.27 -5.80 19.49
C THR A 158 16.76 -5.61 18.07
N ARG A 159 15.46 -5.80 17.83
CA ARG A 159 14.86 -5.62 16.50
C ARG A 159 15.10 -4.21 15.95
N LYS A 160 14.95 -3.17 16.79
CA LYS A 160 15.11 -1.77 16.39
C LYS A 160 16.55 -1.37 16.02
N GLN A 161 17.55 -2.23 16.29
CA GLN A 161 18.93 -2.01 15.84
C GLN A 161 19.07 -2.21 14.32
N PHE A 162 18.09 -2.88 13.69
CA PHE A 162 18.11 -3.19 12.27
C PHE A 162 17.24 -2.22 11.46
N PRO A 163 17.67 -1.81 10.26
CA PRO A 163 16.84 -1.00 9.37
C PRO A 163 15.53 -1.71 9.02
N ARG A 164 14.41 -0.98 9.02
CA ARG A 164 13.07 -1.53 8.72
C ARG A 164 13.01 -2.26 7.37
N LEU A 165 13.68 -1.73 6.34
CA LEU A 165 13.75 -2.36 5.02
C LEU A 165 14.37 -3.76 5.11
N MET A 166 15.45 -3.88 5.87
CA MET A 166 16.13 -5.16 6.05
C MET A 166 15.23 -6.15 6.77
N LEU A 167 14.52 -5.72 7.83
CA LEU A 167 13.53 -6.57 8.52
C LEU A 167 12.41 -7.03 7.59
N VAL A 168 11.91 -6.16 6.70
CA VAL A 168 10.90 -6.53 5.69
C VAL A 168 11.45 -7.56 4.70
N VAL A 169 12.66 -7.36 4.19
CA VAL A 169 13.30 -8.32 3.26
C VAL A 169 13.52 -9.68 3.94
N ILE A 170 14.07 -9.68 5.17
CA ILE A 170 14.25 -10.91 5.96
C ILE A 170 12.90 -11.57 6.23
N GLY A 171 11.87 -10.80 6.57
CA GLY A 171 10.53 -11.31 6.80
C GLY A 171 9.89 -11.94 5.56
N ILE A 172 10.15 -11.40 4.36
CA ILE A 172 9.69 -12.01 3.10
C ILE A 172 10.45 -13.31 2.81
N LEU A 173 11.74 -13.36 3.13
CA LEU A 173 12.59 -14.54 2.89
C LEU A 173 12.44 -15.62 3.96
N SER A 174 11.96 -15.29 5.16
CA SER A 174 11.91 -16.23 6.28
C SER A 174 11.07 -17.48 6.02
N PRO A 175 9.92 -17.46 5.31
CA PRO A 175 9.16 -18.67 5.03
C PRO A 175 9.90 -19.64 4.09
N PHE A 176 10.79 -19.15 3.23
CA PHE A 176 11.64 -19.99 2.38
C PHE A 176 12.76 -20.63 3.21
N LEU A 177 13.39 -19.86 4.09
CA LEU A 177 14.40 -20.38 5.01
C LEU A 177 13.79 -21.43 5.96
N THR A 178 12.59 -21.17 6.49
CA THR A 178 11.86 -22.13 7.32
C THR A 178 11.53 -23.40 6.53
N ALA A 179 11.03 -23.29 5.29
CA ALA A 179 10.78 -24.46 4.46
C ALA A 179 12.05 -25.28 4.22
N TRP A 180 13.16 -24.60 3.93
CA TRP A 180 14.46 -25.24 3.72
C TRP A 180 14.95 -25.97 4.98
N ILE A 181 14.84 -25.37 6.16
CA ILE A 181 15.19 -26.00 7.44
C ILE A 181 14.29 -27.21 7.71
N LEU A 182 12.97 -27.06 7.57
CA LEU A 182 12.01 -28.15 7.80
C LEU A 182 12.25 -29.34 6.87
N TYR A 183 12.56 -29.08 5.60
CA TYR A 183 12.82 -30.10 4.60
C TYR A 183 14.19 -30.76 4.76
N ASN A 184 15.26 -29.97 4.81
CA ASN A 184 16.64 -30.49 4.75
C ASN A 184 17.17 -30.95 6.10
N ILE A 185 16.77 -30.30 7.21
CA ILE A 185 17.29 -30.60 8.55
C ILE A 185 16.33 -31.51 9.33
N PHE A 186 15.02 -31.24 9.27
CA PHE A 186 14.02 -32.04 9.98
C PHE A 186 13.40 -33.16 9.13
N HIS A 187 13.77 -33.26 7.85
CA HIS A 187 13.27 -34.29 6.92
C HIS A 187 11.74 -34.35 6.80
N ILE A 188 11.06 -33.22 7.02
CA ILE A 188 9.61 -33.08 6.84
C ILE A 188 9.36 -32.81 5.35
N SER A 189 8.50 -33.61 4.71
CA SER A 189 8.18 -33.50 3.28
C SER A 189 6.67 -33.61 3.05
N GLN A 190 6.21 -33.52 1.79
CA GLN A 190 4.79 -33.65 1.41
C GLN A 190 3.91 -32.59 2.07
N TYR A 191 2.62 -32.89 2.28
CA TYR A 191 1.68 -32.01 2.97
C TYR A 191 2.14 -31.59 4.39
N PRO A 192 2.75 -32.46 5.23
CA PRO A 192 3.37 -32.05 6.48
C PRO A 192 4.30 -30.84 6.37
N LEU A 193 5.14 -30.80 5.33
CA LEU A 193 6.04 -29.66 5.09
C LEU A 193 5.25 -28.39 4.84
N MET A 194 4.24 -28.46 3.96
CA MET A 194 3.37 -27.34 3.65
C MET A 194 2.65 -26.83 4.91
N GLN A 195 2.05 -27.74 5.69
CA GLN A 195 1.31 -27.42 6.91
C GLN A 195 2.20 -26.77 7.96
N ALA A 196 3.35 -27.38 8.25
CA ALA A 196 4.32 -26.87 9.21
C ALA A 196 4.87 -25.50 8.76
N ASN A 197 5.15 -25.32 7.47
CA ASN A 197 5.69 -24.06 6.97
C ASN A 197 4.66 -22.92 6.93
N ILE A 198 3.39 -23.22 6.62
CA ILE A 198 2.30 -22.25 6.72
C ILE A 198 2.20 -21.69 8.14
N VAL A 199 2.36 -22.53 9.15
CA VAL A 199 2.30 -22.10 10.55
C VAL A 199 3.60 -21.38 10.94
N VAL A 200 4.73 -22.09 10.91
CA VAL A 200 6.01 -21.60 11.44
C VAL A 200 6.58 -20.48 10.58
N GLY A 201 6.57 -20.64 9.26
CA GLY A 201 7.09 -19.64 8.31
C GLY A 201 6.35 -18.31 8.42
N THR A 202 5.02 -18.36 8.50
CA THR A 202 4.19 -17.15 8.67
C THR A 202 4.45 -16.48 10.01
N LEU A 203 4.58 -17.24 11.11
CA LEU A 203 4.81 -16.67 12.44
C LEU A 203 6.21 -16.10 12.62
N VAL A 204 7.23 -16.74 12.06
CA VAL A 204 8.59 -16.20 12.05
C VAL A 204 8.61 -14.89 11.26
N SER A 205 7.99 -14.86 10.07
CA SER A 205 7.87 -13.64 9.27
C SER A 205 7.14 -12.53 10.05
N TYR A 206 6.02 -12.88 10.67
CA TYR A 206 5.25 -11.98 11.52
C TYR A 206 6.10 -11.40 12.65
N ALA A 207 6.81 -12.24 13.41
CA ALA A 207 7.66 -11.82 14.52
C ALA A 207 8.79 -10.86 14.08
N ILE A 208 9.36 -11.07 12.89
CA ILE A 208 10.43 -10.23 12.33
C ILE A 208 9.88 -8.85 11.92
N VAL A 209 8.78 -8.83 11.19
CA VAL A 209 8.26 -7.61 10.53
C VAL A 209 7.42 -6.76 11.49
N ARG A 210 6.65 -7.40 12.37
CA ARG A 210 5.66 -6.75 13.23
C ARG A 210 6.28 -5.69 14.13
N ASP A 211 5.66 -4.50 14.16
CA ASP A 211 5.91 -3.48 15.17
C ASP A 211 4.82 -3.56 16.25
N PRO A 212 5.11 -4.20 17.41
CA PRO A 212 4.13 -4.41 18.46
C PRO A 212 3.81 -3.08 19.15
N ALA A 213 2.52 -2.84 19.35
CA ALA A 213 2.07 -1.70 20.12
C ALA A 213 1.98 -2.10 21.61
N PRO A 214 2.56 -1.33 22.55
CA PRO A 214 2.33 -1.57 23.96
C PRO A 214 0.83 -1.42 24.27
N LYS A 215 0.28 -2.32 25.12
CA LYS A 215 -1.11 -2.18 25.59
C LYS A 215 -1.29 -0.82 26.26
N ALA A 216 -2.21 -0.01 25.74
CA ALA A 216 -2.54 1.27 26.32
C ALA A 216 -3.13 1.08 27.75
N GLY A 217 -2.56 1.75 28.75
CA GLY A 217 -3.15 1.89 30.09
C GLY A 217 -3.04 0.70 31.06
N GLY A 218 -2.22 -0.32 30.77
CA GLY A 218 -1.97 -1.42 31.71
C GLY A 218 -0.77 -1.12 32.62
N PRO A 219 -0.83 -1.34 33.95
CA PRO A 219 0.39 -1.39 34.76
C PRO A 219 1.33 -2.44 34.17
N ALA A 220 2.63 -2.17 34.18
CA ALA A 220 3.69 -3.06 33.70
C ALA A 220 3.66 -4.38 34.51
N ARG A 221 2.76 -5.28 34.15
CA ARG A 221 2.63 -6.59 34.77
C ARG A 221 3.72 -7.46 34.13
N PRO A 222 4.47 -8.24 34.92
CA PRO A 222 5.42 -9.19 34.36
C PRO A 222 4.68 -10.10 33.36
N PRO A 223 5.29 -10.41 32.22
CA PRO A 223 4.62 -11.11 31.13
C PRO A 223 4.23 -12.52 31.60
N SER A 224 2.97 -12.72 31.99
CA SER A 224 2.40 -14.05 32.06
C SER A 224 2.05 -14.43 30.63
N VAL A 225 2.96 -15.11 29.94
CA VAL A 225 2.64 -15.70 28.64
C VAL A 225 1.49 -16.68 28.88
N PRO A 226 0.29 -16.47 28.32
CA PRO A 226 -0.82 -17.38 28.57
C PRO A 226 -0.44 -18.74 27.98
N ALA A 227 -0.24 -19.73 28.85
CA ALA A 227 0.18 -21.09 28.49
C ALA A 227 -0.66 -21.67 27.34
N ALA A 228 -1.93 -21.27 27.24
CA ALA A 228 -2.84 -21.65 26.16
C ALA A 228 -2.34 -21.29 24.74
N GLY A 229 -1.72 -20.11 24.54
CA GLY A 229 -1.25 -19.69 23.22
C GLY A 229 -0.04 -20.50 22.74
N ILE A 230 0.90 -20.77 23.66
CA ILE A 230 2.05 -21.63 23.39
C ILE A 230 1.59 -23.08 23.16
N CYS A 231 0.64 -23.59 23.95
CA CYS A 231 0.13 -24.95 23.80
C CYS A 231 -0.56 -25.16 22.44
N ILE A 232 -1.39 -24.23 21.96
CA ILE A 232 -2.02 -24.35 20.63
C ILE A 232 -0.96 -24.38 19.52
N MET A 233 0.04 -23.53 19.63
CA MET A 233 1.17 -23.45 18.70
C MET A 233 1.99 -24.76 18.65
N ILE A 234 2.32 -25.31 19.81
CA ILE A 234 3.05 -26.58 19.92
C ILE A 234 2.18 -27.72 19.43
N CYS A 235 0.89 -27.77 19.79
CA CYS A 235 -0.02 -28.81 19.32
C CYS A 235 -0.13 -28.82 17.79
N LEU A 236 -0.31 -27.67 17.14
CA LEU A 236 -0.37 -27.59 15.68
C LEU A 236 0.93 -28.10 15.03
N LEU A 237 2.09 -27.69 15.55
CA LEU A 237 3.40 -28.11 15.03
C LEU A 237 3.65 -29.61 15.22
N VAL A 238 3.27 -30.15 16.38
CA VAL A 238 3.38 -31.57 16.71
C VAL A 238 2.44 -32.41 15.84
N PHE A 239 1.17 -32.01 15.67
CA PHE A 239 0.22 -32.71 14.80
C PHE A 239 0.67 -32.71 13.33
N SER A 240 1.30 -31.64 12.85
CA SER A 240 1.86 -31.58 11.49
C SER A 240 3.06 -32.50 11.27
N SER A 241 3.67 -33.06 12.33
CA SER A 241 4.92 -33.85 12.22
C SER A 241 4.72 -35.37 12.16
N PHE A 242 3.48 -35.88 12.24
CA PHE A 242 3.20 -37.32 12.46
C PHE A 242 2.92 -38.17 11.20
N ILE A 243 3.41 -37.81 10.01
CA ILE A 243 3.13 -38.57 8.78
C ILE A 243 4.44 -39.03 8.11
N ALA A 244 4.54 -40.34 7.85
CA ALA A 244 5.76 -41.02 7.38
C ALA A 244 6.16 -40.64 5.94
N PRO A 245 7.47 -40.61 5.62
CA PRO A 245 7.96 -40.31 4.28
C PRO A 245 7.79 -41.51 3.33
N VAL A 246 7.36 -41.21 2.09
CA VAL A 246 7.41 -42.08 0.92
C VAL A 246 8.23 -41.34 -0.13
N VAL A 247 9.16 -42.03 -0.79
CA VAL A 247 10.16 -41.46 -1.70
C VAL A 247 9.68 -41.57 -3.15
N ALA A 248 9.69 -40.47 -3.90
CA ALA A 248 9.40 -40.42 -5.34
C ALA A 248 10.07 -39.20 -6.00
N ASP A 249 10.29 -39.26 -7.31
CA ASP A 249 11.17 -38.37 -8.10
C ASP A 249 10.40 -37.90 -9.35
N ASP A 250 9.43 -36.99 -9.18
CA ASP A 250 8.33 -36.87 -10.17
C ASP A 250 7.76 -35.46 -10.47
N CYS A 251 8.08 -34.39 -9.73
CA CYS A 251 7.43 -33.09 -9.99
C CYS A 251 7.71 -32.51 -11.40
N THR A 252 8.90 -32.74 -11.95
CA THR A 252 9.22 -32.30 -13.32
C THR A 252 8.45 -33.08 -14.39
N ARG A 253 7.98 -34.29 -14.06
CA ARG A 253 7.20 -35.14 -14.97
C ARG A 253 5.70 -34.86 -14.85
N ASP A 254 5.21 -34.62 -13.64
CA ASP A 254 3.82 -34.23 -13.38
C ASP A 254 3.75 -33.03 -12.40
N PRO A 255 3.83 -31.78 -12.90
CA PRO A 255 3.75 -30.60 -12.04
C PRO A 255 2.35 -30.38 -11.44
N LEU A 256 1.34 -31.17 -11.86
CA LEU A 256 -0.01 -31.12 -11.28
C LEU A 256 -0.16 -32.06 -10.08
N ASN A 257 0.84 -32.90 -9.80
CA ASN A 257 0.87 -33.73 -8.60
C ASN A 257 1.51 -32.96 -7.43
N ALA A 258 0.67 -32.26 -6.66
CA ALA A 258 1.11 -31.44 -5.52
C ALA A 258 1.96 -32.23 -4.51
N GLN A 259 1.63 -33.50 -4.25
CA GLN A 259 2.31 -34.33 -3.28
C GLN A 259 3.72 -34.70 -3.75
N ASP A 260 3.90 -35.03 -5.02
CA ASP A 260 5.22 -35.29 -5.61
C ASP A 260 6.06 -34.01 -5.68
N CYS A 261 5.44 -32.88 -5.99
CA CYS A 261 6.10 -31.57 -5.93
C CYS A 261 6.56 -31.20 -4.52
N LEU A 262 5.81 -31.58 -3.47
CA LEU A 262 6.23 -31.39 -2.09
C LEU A 262 7.21 -32.46 -1.56
N ARG A 263 7.52 -33.49 -2.36
CA ARG A 263 8.61 -34.46 -2.09
C ARG A 263 9.90 -34.08 -2.79
N THR A 264 9.81 -33.43 -3.93
CA THR A 264 10.96 -33.17 -4.81
C THR A 264 11.81 -32.01 -4.26
N PRO A 265 13.12 -32.22 -4.01
CA PRO A 265 14.01 -31.15 -3.55
C PRO A 265 13.98 -29.93 -4.49
N GLY A 266 14.08 -28.73 -3.92
CA GLY A 266 13.94 -27.47 -4.64
C GLY A 266 12.47 -27.07 -4.85
N PHE A 267 11.64 -27.96 -5.41
CA PHE A 267 10.22 -27.68 -5.62
C PHE A 267 9.45 -27.61 -4.30
N ALA A 268 9.73 -28.53 -3.37
CA ALA A 268 9.06 -28.61 -2.09
C ALA A 268 9.26 -27.33 -1.27
N GLU A 269 10.51 -26.88 -1.14
CA GLU A 269 10.86 -25.67 -0.41
C GLU A 269 10.28 -24.41 -1.07
N ILE A 270 10.33 -24.33 -2.41
CA ILE A 270 9.79 -23.19 -3.15
C ILE A 270 8.27 -23.12 -3.00
N MET A 271 7.55 -24.23 -3.19
CA MET A 271 6.09 -24.23 -3.07
C MET A 271 5.63 -23.91 -1.66
N ALA A 272 6.19 -24.60 -0.65
CA ALA A 272 5.87 -24.34 0.75
C ALA A 272 6.27 -22.91 1.16
N GLY A 273 7.41 -22.43 0.68
CA GLY A 273 7.90 -21.07 0.89
C GLY A 273 6.99 -20.01 0.29
N ILE A 274 6.56 -20.18 -0.97
CA ILE A 274 5.64 -19.25 -1.65
C ILE A 274 4.30 -19.18 -0.92
N ALA A 275 3.69 -20.33 -0.60
CA ALA A 275 2.40 -20.36 0.09
C ALA A 275 2.45 -19.60 1.42
N ALA A 276 3.46 -19.87 2.24
CA ALA A 276 3.66 -19.19 3.52
C ALA A 276 4.07 -17.71 3.34
N ALA A 277 4.85 -17.37 2.32
CA ALA A 277 5.24 -15.98 2.02
C ALA A 277 4.06 -15.13 1.56
N ILE A 278 3.12 -15.68 0.77
CA ILE A 278 1.88 -14.99 0.40
C ILE A 278 1.06 -14.69 1.66
N LEU A 279 0.84 -15.68 2.53
CA LEU A 279 0.10 -15.47 3.77
C LEU A 279 0.80 -14.46 4.69
N ALA A 280 2.11 -14.59 4.86
CA ALA A 280 2.90 -13.66 5.65
C ALA A 280 2.86 -12.24 5.08
N GLY A 281 2.93 -12.10 3.75
CA GLY A 281 2.82 -10.83 3.05
C GLY A 281 1.45 -10.17 3.25
N LEU A 282 0.38 -10.97 3.21
CA LEU A 282 -0.99 -10.49 3.46
C LEU A 282 -1.18 -10.03 4.91
N VAL A 283 -0.68 -10.79 5.89
CA VAL A 283 -0.79 -10.44 7.31
C VAL A 283 0.07 -9.22 7.67
N ASN A 284 1.27 -9.12 7.09
CA ASN A 284 2.20 -8.00 7.32
C ASN A 284 2.05 -6.85 6.32
N GLY A 285 1.02 -6.91 5.46
CA GLY A 285 0.79 -5.99 4.34
C GLY A 285 1.00 -4.51 4.65
N PRO A 286 0.39 -3.94 5.71
CA PRO A 286 0.56 -2.52 6.00
C PRO A 286 2.02 -2.16 6.30
N THR A 287 2.73 -2.98 7.08
CA THR A 287 4.13 -2.71 7.44
C THR A 287 5.06 -2.86 6.24
N ILE A 288 4.87 -3.90 5.42
CA ILE A 288 5.65 -4.12 4.20
C ILE A 288 5.45 -2.95 3.24
N LEU A 289 4.20 -2.59 2.96
CA LEU A 289 3.88 -1.52 2.04
C LEU A 289 4.39 -0.16 2.52
N GLN A 290 4.14 0.18 3.79
CA GLN A 290 4.63 1.45 4.36
C GLN A 290 6.16 1.51 4.28
N THR A 291 6.85 0.43 4.59
CA THR A 291 8.32 0.38 4.52
C THR A 291 8.82 0.51 3.09
N LEU A 292 8.20 -0.17 2.12
CA LEU A 292 8.60 -0.06 0.71
C LEU A 292 8.33 1.33 0.17
N LEU A 293 7.17 1.93 0.45
CA LEU A 293 6.83 3.28 0.02
C LEU A 293 7.69 4.36 0.70
N GLN A 294 7.94 4.23 2.00
CA GLN A 294 8.80 5.17 2.74
C GLN A 294 10.25 5.11 2.26
N ASN A 295 10.81 3.92 2.00
CA ASN A 295 12.17 3.79 1.49
C ASN A 295 12.29 4.14 0.01
N ALA A 296 11.27 3.84 -0.79
CA ALA A 296 11.16 4.33 -2.16
C ALA A 296 11.21 5.87 -2.20
N ALA A 297 10.62 6.55 -1.21
CA ALA A 297 10.66 8.00 -1.11
C ALA A 297 11.96 8.56 -0.48
N SER A 298 12.68 7.78 0.33
CA SER A 298 13.79 8.28 1.18
C SER A 298 15.19 7.81 0.76
N GLY A 299 15.31 6.71 0.00
CA GLY A 299 16.59 6.03 -0.27
C GLY A 299 16.79 5.60 -1.72
N ALA A 300 15.89 5.97 -2.63
CA ALA A 300 16.07 5.68 -4.04
C ALA A 300 17.24 6.53 -4.59
N SER A 301 18.16 5.89 -5.33
CA SER A 301 19.07 6.63 -6.19
C SER A 301 18.24 7.56 -7.10
N PRO A 302 18.77 8.71 -7.55
CA PRO A 302 18.02 9.60 -8.44
C PRO A 302 17.35 8.87 -9.61
N ALA A 303 18.00 7.82 -10.15
CA ALA A 303 17.45 6.96 -11.19
C ALA A 303 16.30 6.06 -10.73
N ALA A 304 16.38 5.44 -9.54
CA ALA A 304 15.27 4.65 -9.01
C ALA A 304 14.06 5.54 -8.66
N GLN A 305 14.31 6.74 -8.13
CA GLN A 305 13.27 7.73 -7.87
C GLN A 305 12.60 8.16 -9.17
N ALA A 306 13.37 8.36 -10.24
CA ALA A 306 12.86 8.67 -11.57
C ALA A 306 11.88 7.59 -12.07
N VAL A 307 12.23 6.32 -11.92
CA VAL A 307 11.37 5.19 -12.31
C VAL A 307 10.09 5.18 -11.49
N ILE A 308 10.18 5.30 -10.16
CA ILE A 308 9.02 5.32 -9.26
C ILE A 308 8.08 6.48 -9.62
N ASN A 309 8.63 7.69 -9.77
CA ASN A 309 7.87 8.88 -10.13
C ASN A 309 7.16 8.70 -11.47
N GLN A 310 7.86 8.15 -12.47
CA GLN A 310 7.27 7.87 -13.78
C GLN A 310 6.18 6.80 -13.71
N THR A 311 6.37 5.73 -12.93
CA THR A 311 5.35 4.66 -12.76
C THR A 311 4.08 5.19 -12.10
N ILE A 312 4.20 5.98 -11.04
CA ILE A 312 3.05 6.59 -10.35
C ILE A 312 2.32 7.55 -11.30
N LEU A 313 3.05 8.45 -11.98
CA LEU A 313 2.48 9.35 -12.98
C LEU A 313 1.75 8.58 -14.10
N THR A 314 2.32 7.47 -14.56
CA THR A 314 1.75 6.64 -15.63
C THR A 314 0.44 6.00 -15.21
N ALA A 315 0.39 5.43 -14.00
CA ALA A 315 -0.83 4.80 -13.47
C ALA A 315 -1.95 5.81 -13.26
N ASP A 316 -1.65 6.96 -12.66
CA ASP A 316 -2.66 7.99 -12.39
C ASP A 316 -3.13 8.69 -13.68
N LEU A 317 -2.24 8.91 -14.65
CA LEU A 317 -2.63 9.39 -15.97
C LEU A 317 -3.49 8.38 -16.74
N GLN A 318 -3.19 7.08 -16.64
CA GLN A 318 -4.02 6.03 -17.23
C GLN A 318 -5.45 6.07 -16.66
N ASN A 319 -5.57 6.21 -15.34
CA ASN A 319 -6.87 6.33 -14.68
C ASN A 319 -7.63 7.57 -15.15
N LEU A 320 -6.93 8.70 -15.29
CA LEU A 320 -7.51 9.94 -15.80
C LEU A 320 -8.04 9.77 -17.24
N ILE A 321 -7.24 9.24 -18.16
CA ILE A 321 -7.68 9.08 -19.56
C ILE A 321 -8.84 8.09 -19.68
N THR A 322 -8.83 6.99 -18.92
CA THR A 322 -9.95 6.04 -18.91
C THR A 322 -11.22 6.71 -18.39
N LYS A 323 -11.12 7.55 -17.35
CA LYS A 323 -12.24 8.33 -16.83
C LYS A 323 -12.77 9.33 -17.88
N LEU A 324 -11.89 10.12 -18.50
CA LEU A 324 -12.27 11.09 -19.51
C LEU A 324 -12.92 10.41 -20.73
N ALA A 325 -12.37 9.29 -21.21
CA ALA A 325 -12.96 8.51 -22.28
C ALA A 325 -14.36 7.97 -21.92
N ALA A 326 -14.55 7.50 -20.68
CA ALA A 326 -15.85 7.04 -20.19
C ALA A 326 -16.87 8.18 -20.06
N GLU A 327 -16.41 9.41 -19.81
CA GLU A 327 -17.23 10.63 -19.83
C GLU A 327 -17.54 11.13 -21.25
N GLY A 328 -17.10 10.40 -22.29
CA GLY A 328 -17.28 10.82 -23.69
C GLY A 328 -16.38 11.99 -24.09
N LYS A 329 -15.33 12.29 -23.32
CA LYS A 329 -14.37 13.33 -23.64
C LYS A 329 -13.32 12.81 -24.59
N TYR A 330 -13.09 13.55 -25.65
CA TYR A 330 -12.12 13.18 -26.68
C TYR A 330 -11.43 14.44 -27.20
N VAL A 331 -10.32 14.26 -27.90
CA VAL A 331 -9.49 15.36 -28.41
C VAL A 331 -9.59 15.42 -29.92
N SER A 332 -9.72 16.63 -30.44
CA SER A 332 -9.68 16.90 -31.88
C SER A 332 -8.31 17.42 -32.30
N ASN A 333 -8.01 17.38 -33.61
CA ASN A 333 -6.86 18.05 -34.23
C ASN A 333 -5.48 17.40 -34.04
N ALA A 334 -5.32 16.09 -34.30
CA ALA A 334 -4.00 15.45 -34.23
C ALA A 334 -3.03 15.85 -35.37
N THR A 335 -3.52 16.38 -36.50
CA THR A 335 -2.69 16.72 -37.67
C THR A 335 -3.16 17.99 -38.39
N LEU A 336 -2.29 18.61 -39.19
CA LEU A 336 -2.61 19.81 -39.98
C LEU A 336 -3.79 19.57 -40.94
N SER A 337 -3.89 18.36 -41.50
CA SER A 337 -5.01 17.92 -42.34
C SER A 337 -6.30 17.75 -41.54
N GLN A 338 -6.23 17.22 -40.31
CA GLN A 338 -7.37 17.16 -39.40
C GLN A 338 -7.80 18.56 -38.92
N LYS A 339 -6.86 19.48 -38.63
CA LYS A 339 -7.16 20.88 -38.32
C LYS A 339 -7.96 21.55 -39.46
N ALA A 340 -7.56 21.32 -40.71
CA ALA A 340 -8.29 21.81 -41.88
C ALA A 340 -9.67 21.15 -42.05
N TRP A 341 -9.78 19.83 -41.80
CA TRP A 341 -11.01 19.06 -41.95
C TRP A 341 -12.05 19.34 -40.84
N TYR A 342 -11.60 19.55 -39.60
CA TYR A 342 -12.46 19.77 -38.43
C TYR A 342 -12.81 21.23 -38.17
N ASN A 343 -12.12 22.19 -38.79
CA ASN A 343 -12.53 23.60 -38.79
C ASN A 343 -13.71 23.90 -39.74
N PHE A 344 -14.30 22.88 -40.37
CA PHE A 344 -15.59 23.02 -41.05
C PHE A 344 -16.73 23.04 -40.02
N PRO A 345 -17.37 24.19 -39.75
CA PRO A 345 -18.22 24.41 -38.57
C PRO A 345 -19.44 23.47 -38.50
N VAL A 346 -19.95 23.04 -39.66
CA VAL A 346 -21.17 22.22 -39.75
C VAL A 346 -20.94 20.75 -39.35
N LYS A 347 -19.74 20.19 -39.56
CA LYS A 347 -19.50 18.75 -39.34
C LYS A 347 -19.03 18.40 -37.92
N ALA A 348 -18.22 19.26 -37.30
CA ALA A 348 -17.75 19.03 -35.93
C ALA A 348 -18.95 19.03 -34.96
N GLN A 349 -19.82 20.03 -35.07
CA GLN A 349 -21.04 20.11 -34.25
C GLN A 349 -21.99 18.91 -34.45
N LEU A 350 -22.08 18.38 -35.67
CA LEU A 350 -22.94 17.23 -35.95
C LEU A 350 -22.41 15.92 -35.32
N SER A 351 -21.09 15.70 -35.37
CA SER A 351 -20.44 14.54 -34.74
C SER A 351 -20.60 14.56 -33.23
N ASP A 352 -20.38 15.73 -32.62
CA ASP A 352 -20.45 15.95 -31.17
C ASP A 352 -21.88 15.74 -30.68
N TRP A 353 -22.85 16.29 -31.43
CA TRP A 353 -24.27 16.10 -31.17
C TRP A 353 -24.71 14.63 -31.33
N LEU A 354 -24.23 13.91 -32.36
CA LEU A 354 -24.65 12.53 -32.63
C LEU A 354 -24.07 11.53 -31.62
N THR A 355 -22.90 11.82 -31.04
CA THR A 355 -22.17 10.90 -30.15
C THR A 355 -22.23 11.31 -28.68
N SER A 356 -22.90 12.43 -28.35
CA SER A 356 -22.91 13.03 -27.01
C SER A 356 -21.50 13.22 -26.44
N SER A 357 -20.54 13.53 -27.30
CA SER A 357 -19.12 13.57 -26.94
C SER A 357 -18.65 15.02 -26.80
N GLU A 358 -17.81 15.28 -25.80
CA GLU A 358 -17.27 16.61 -25.51
C GLU A 358 -15.84 16.71 -26.06
N ARG A 359 -15.63 17.68 -26.94
CA ARG A 359 -14.33 17.93 -27.57
C ARG A 359 -13.44 18.73 -26.62
N LEU A 360 -12.22 18.25 -26.41
CA LEU A 360 -11.17 18.93 -25.66
C LEU A 360 -10.12 19.54 -26.59
N HIS A 361 -9.80 20.81 -26.33
CA HIS A 361 -8.62 21.48 -26.84
C HIS A 361 -7.39 21.19 -25.95
N CYS A 362 -6.17 21.44 -26.45
CA CYS A 362 -4.95 21.20 -25.66
C CYS A 362 -4.95 22.00 -24.34
N GLU A 363 -5.47 23.24 -24.35
CA GLU A 363 -5.61 24.06 -23.14
C GLU A 363 -6.58 23.45 -22.11
N GLU A 364 -7.67 22.85 -22.56
CA GLU A 364 -8.65 22.21 -21.67
C GLU A 364 -8.12 20.89 -21.13
N ALA A 365 -7.44 20.10 -21.96
CA ALA A 365 -6.73 18.90 -21.53
C ALA A 365 -5.64 19.22 -20.48
N ALA A 366 -4.93 20.34 -20.64
CA ALA A 366 -3.94 20.80 -19.66
C ALA A 366 -4.54 21.18 -18.30
N LYS A 367 -5.82 21.58 -18.23
CA LYS A 367 -6.51 21.80 -16.94
C LYS A 367 -6.74 20.49 -16.19
N TYR A 368 -7.06 19.40 -16.89
CA TYR A 368 -7.18 18.07 -16.27
C TYR A 368 -5.83 17.55 -15.78
N GLY A 369 -4.76 17.77 -16.55
CA GLY A 369 -3.41 17.41 -16.12
C GLY A 369 -2.94 18.25 -14.93
N GLU A 370 -3.32 19.53 -14.84
CA GLU A 370 -3.06 20.36 -13.66
C GLU A 370 -3.77 19.82 -12.42
N GLN A 371 -5.04 19.43 -12.54
CA GLN A 371 -5.80 18.85 -11.42
C GLN A 371 -5.19 17.51 -10.97
N LEU A 372 -4.74 16.68 -11.91
CA LEU A 372 -4.01 15.44 -11.63
C LEU A 372 -2.74 15.72 -10.82
N LEU A 373 -1.91 16.67 -11.30
CA LEU A 373 -0.66 17.02 -10.64
C LEU A 373 -0.87 17.63 -9.25
N LYS A 374 -1.91 18.46 -9.04
CA LYS A 374 -2.25 18.99 -7.70
C LYS A 374 -2.54 17.87 -6.69
N ASN A 375 -3.25 16.83 -7.11
CA ASN A 375 -3.49 15.67 -6.24
C ASN A 375 -2.18 14.92 -5.94
N LEU A 376 -1.30 14.80 -6.94
CA LEU A 376 0.01 14.16 -6.82
C LEU A 376 1.01 14.96 -5.97
N GLN A 377 0.91 16.29 -5.91
CA GLN A 377 1.77 17.12 -5.06
C GLN A 377 1.63 16.73 -3.58
N SER A 378 0.44 16.28 -3.16
CA SER A 378 0.24 15.73 -1.82
C SER A 378 0.99 14.40 -1.57
N GLN A 379 1.27 13.64 -2.63
CA GLN A 379 1.96 12.35 -2.59
C GLN A 379 3.49 12.51 -2.69
N PHE A 380 3.97 13.37 -3.59
CA PHE A 380 5.40 13.57 -3.84
C PHE A 380 6.06 14.65 -2.96
N GLY A 381 5.25 15.37 -2.16
CA GLY A 381 5.72 16.37 -1.21
C GLY A 381 5.71 17.81 -1.74
N LYS A 382 5.75 18.75 -0.80
CA LYS A 382 5.62 20.21 -1.06
C LYS A 382 6.70 20.81 -1.97
N ASN A 383 7.81 20.09 -2.17
CA ASN A 383 8.94 20.56 -2.97
C ASN A 383 8.78 20.26 -4.48
N VAL A 384 7.73 19.54 -4.88
CA VAL A 384 7.40 19.37 -6.30
C VAL A 384 6.83 20.66 -6.85
N LYS A 385 7.48 21.17 -7.91
CA LYS A 385 6.99 22.33 -8.66
C LYS A 385 6.18 21.85 -9.85
N MET A 386 5.08 22.50 -10.11
CA MET A 386 4.21 22.18 -11.24
C MET A 386 4.20 23.36 -12.19
N GLY A 387 3.81 23.13 -13.43
CA GLY A 387 3.81 24.17 -14.43
C GLY A 387 3.03 23.78 -15.67
N GLN A 388 3.07 24.67 -16.63
CA GLN A 388 2.67 24.43 -18.01
C GLN A 388 3.86 24.66 -18.92
N ILE A 389 3.94 23.85 -19.98
CA ILE A 389 4.88 24.01 -21.07
C ILE A 389 4.09 24.28 -22.34
N PHE A 390 4.48 25.35 -23.03
CA PHE A 390 3.87 25.80 -24.26
C PHE A 390 4.92 25.77 -25.37
N ILE A 391 4.58 25.16 -26.50
CA ILE A 391 5.42 25.12 -27.69
C ILE A 391 4.65 25.74 -28.86
N GLU A 392 5.25 26.71 -29.53
CA GLU A 392 4.60 27.46 -30.60
C GLU A 392 5.56 27.77 -31.74
N ARG A 393 5.13 27.40 -32.95
CA ARG A 393 5.73 27.87 -34.20
C ARG A 393 5.05 29.14 -34.71
N ASN A 394 3.73 29.19 -34.64
CA ASN A 394 2.87 30.33 -34.96
C ASN A 394 1.48 30.13 -34.31
N PRO A 395 0.57 31.13 -34.37
CA PRO A 395 -0.71 31.07 -33.66
C PRO A 395 -1.64 29.88 -34.01
N LEU A 396 -1.40 29.20 -35.14
CA LEU A 396 -2.17 28.03 -35.58
C LEU A 396 -1.47 26.69 -35.27
N MET A 397 -0.18 26.76 -34.97
CA MET A 397 0.72 25.63 -34.72
C MET A 397 1.36 25.81 -33.34
N ASN A 398 0.54 25.60 -32.32
CA ASN A 398 0.94 25.56 -30.94
C ASN A 398 0.42 24.30 -30.24
N HIS A 399 0.99 24.01 -29.09
CA HIS A 399 0.54 22.97 -28.17
C HIS A 399 0.89 23.35 -26.74
N THR A 400 0.08 22.88 -25.79
CA THR A 400 0.30 23.07 -24.36
C THR A 400 0.12 21.77 -23.59
N ALA A 401 0.95 21.58 -22.57
CA ALA A 401 0.91 20.42 -21.68
C ALA A 401 1.34 20.85 -20.26
N ASN A 402 1.22 19.94 -19.29
CA ASN A 402 1.67 20.21 -17.93
C ASN A 402 3.09 19.72 -17.74
N VAL A 403 3.88 20.47 -16.96
CA VAL A 403 5.23 20.06 -16.56
C VAL A 403 5.27 19.85 -15.04
N VAL A 404 6.00 18.84 -14.61
CA VAL A 404 6.29 18.57 -13.20
C VAL A 404 7.79 18.49 -12.99
N GLN A 405 8.29 19.22 -12.01
CA GLN A 405 9.69 19.19 -11.59
C GLN A 405 9.82 18.58 -10.20
N PHE A 406 10.53 17.47 -10.12
CA PHE A 406 10.78 16.75 -8.87
C PHE A 406 11.94 17.38 -8.06
N PRO A 407 12.07 17.07 -6.76
CA PRO A 407 13.13 17.65 -5.91
C PRO A 407 14.54 17.30 -6.37
N ASN A 408 14.72 16.19 -7.10
CA ASN A 408 15.98 15.80 -7.73
C ASN A 408 16.33 16.64 -8.98
N GLY A 409 15.47 17.59 -9.37
CA GLY A 409 15.66 18.47 -10.52
C GLY A 409 15.09 17.91 -11.84
N GLU A 410 14.67 16.65 -11.89
CA GLU A 410 14.12 16.06 -13.10
C GLU A 410 12.77 16.67 -13.47
N LYS A 411 12.60 16.91 -14.77
CA LYS A 411 11.37 17.47 -15.35
C LYS A 411 10.70 16.47 -16.27
N TYR A 412 9.41 16.25 -16.04
CA TYR A 412 8.55 15.44 -16.89
C TYR A 412 7.39 16.26 -17.43
N VAL A 413 7.00 15.99 -18.67
CA VAL A 413 5.83 16.59 -19.30
C VAL A 413 4.72 15.55 -19.34
N VAL A 414 3.56 15.93 -18.80
CA VAL A 414 2.32 15.14 -18.76
C VAL A 414 1.40 15.70 -19.82
N ASP A 415 1.30 15.01 -20.95
CA ASP A 415 0.53 15.45 -22.12
C ASP A 415 -0.82 14.72 -22.18
N VAL A 416 -1.80 15.22 -21.41
CA VAL A 416 -3.14 14.60 -21.35
C VAL A 416 -3.79 14.59 -22.73
N TRP A 417 -3.58 15.65 -23.52
CA TRP A 417 -4.12 15.75 -24.86
C TRP A 417 -3.58 14.63 -25.74
N ARG A 418 -2.26 14.43 -25.79
CA ARG A 418 -1.67 13.31 -26.55
C ARG A 418 -2.08 11.96 -25.98
N SER A 419 -2.24 11.85 -24.67
CA SER A 419 -2.64 10.61 -24.01
C SER A 419 -4.04 10.14 -24.44
N LEU A 420 -4.97 11.09 -24.63
CA LEU A 420 -6.32 10.80 -25.11
C LEU A 420 -6.32 10.40 -26.60
N ILE A 421 -5.42 10.96 -27.42
CA ILE A 421 -5.27 10.53 -28.83
C ILE A 421 -4.75 9.11 -28.91
N ASP A 422 -3.67 8.83 -28.17
CA ASP A 422 -2.96 7.56 -28.29
C ASP A 422 -3.65 6.43 -27.49
N GLY A 423 -4.64 6.76 -26.64
CA GLY A 423 -5.32 5.82 -25.76
C GLY A 423 -4.40 5.26 -24.66
N LYS A 424 -3.26 5.89 -24.39
CA LYS A 424 -2.25 5.46 -23.42
C LYS A 424 -1.51 6.67 -22.81
N PRO A 425 -0.85 6.53 -21.65
CA PRO A 425 -0.22 7.65 -20.97
C PRO A 425 0.95 8.21 -21.79
N ALA A 426 0.90 9.51 -22.11
CA ALA A 426 1.92 10.23 -22.84
C ALA A 426 2.73 11.09 -21.86
N ILE A 427 3.74 10.46 -21.24
CA ILE A 427 4.65 11.08 -20.28
C ILE A 427 6.06 11.04 -20.85
N TYR A 428 6.70 12.20 -20.90
CA TYR A 428 8.00 12.37 -21.52
C TYR A 428 8.95 13.03 -20.55
N LYS A 429 10.25 12.77 -20.68
CA LYS A 429 11.23 13.72 -20.17
C LYS A 429 11.08 15.03 -20.92
N HIS A 430 11.34 16.14 -20.25
CA HIS A 430 11.18 17.48 -20.80
C HIS A 430 11.81 17.66 -22.20
N ALA A 431 13.06 17.25 -22.37
CA ALA A 431 13.76 17.35 -23.66
C ALA A 431 13.15 16.45 -24.75
N ASP A 432 12.65 15.27 -24.38
CA ASP A 432 12.05 14.32 -25.32
C ASP A 432 10.71 14.84 -25.83
N TRP A 433 9.90 15.47 -24.97
CA TRP A 433 8.65 16.12 -25.38
C TRP A 433 8.90 17.23 -26.41
N ILE A 434 9.89 18.09 -26.15
CA ILE A 434 10.28 19.17 -27.09
C ILE A 434 10.72 18.56 -28.42
N LYS A 435 11.49 17.48 -28.39
CA LYS A 435 11.93 16.79 -29.61
C LYS A 435 10.75 16.24 -30.42
N VAL A 436 9.78 15.61 -29.76
CA VAL A 436 8.55 15.10 -30.40
C VAL A 436 7.78 16.24 -31.06
N TRP A 437 7.51 17.32 -30.34
CA TRP A 437 6.73 18.43 -30.89
C TRP A 437 7.48 19.28 -31.91
N ASN A 438 8.80 19.39 -31.82
CA ASN A 438 9.61 20.00 -32.89
C ASN A 438 9.47 19.22 -34.20
N ALA A 439 9.43 17.89 -34.14
CA ALA A 439 9.23 17.06 -35.32
C ALA A 439 7.81 17.20 -35.88
N GLU A 440 6.79 17.30 -35.03
CA GLU A 440 5.39 17.42 -35.45
C GLU A 440 5.04 18.82 -35.99
N LEU A 441 5.58 19.89 -35.39
CA LEU A 441 5.33 21.27 -35.84
C LEU A 441 6.26 21.70 -37.00
N GLY A 442 7.43 21.07 -37.11
CA GLY A 442 8.50 21.44 -38.03
C GLY A 442 9.18 22.77 -37.69
N GLY A 443 10.36 23.03 -38.27
CA GLY A 443 11.11 24.27 -38.04
C GLY A 443 11.68 24.39 -36.62
N THR A 444 11.80 25.63 -36.13
CA THR A 444 12.35 25.95 -34.80
C THR A 444 11.27 26.67 -33.96
N PRO A 445 10.33 25.93 -33.34
CA PRO A 445 9.30 26.54 -32.51
C PRO A 445 9.90 27.14 -31.25
N SER A 446 9.25 28.17 -30.72
CA SER A 446 9.53 28.74 -29.41
C SER A 446 8.96 27.84 -28.32
N VAL A 447 9.69 27.69 -27.21
CA VAL A 447 9.25 26.92 -26.03
C VAL A 447 9.22 27.85 -24.83
N ASN A 448 8.07 27.95 -24.17
CA ASN A 448 7.86 28.76 -22.98
C ASN A 448 7.37 27.87 -21.84
N GLU A 449 8.00 27.98 -20.68
CA GLU A 449 7.61 27.25 -19.47
C GLU A 449 7.10 28.24 -18.41
N LEU A 450 5.95 27.95 -17.82
CA LEU A 450 5.39 28.70 -16.69
C LEU A 450 5.25 27.76 -15.50
N MET A 451 6.10 27.93 -14.49
CA MET A 451 6.02 27.16 -13.24
C MET A 451 5.16 27.93 -12.22
N PHE A 452 4.34 27.21 -11.46
CA PHE A 452 3.44 27.73 -10.42
C PHE A 452 3.53 26.94 -9.11
#